data_AF-A0A1Q4F9H2-F1
#
_entry.id   AF-A0A1Q4F9H2-F1
#
_cell.length_a   1.000
_cell.length_b   1.000
_cell.length_c   1.000
_cell.angle_alpha   90.00
_cell.angle_beta   90.00
_cell.angle_gamma   90.00
#
_symmetry.space_group_name_H-M   'P 1'
#
loop_
_entity.id
_entity.type
_entity.pdbx_description
1 polymer ?
#
loop_
_entity_poly.entity_id
_entity_poly.type
_entity_poly.pdbx_seq_one_letter_code
_entity_poly.pdbx_strand_id
1 'polypeptide(L)'
;MKRNSKAHFVTLLIASIFFIASCKKDEAPKTDLAAAKREWVTGSWKQKDIQLGVSTSVKVGGTKIPLLAGSSMLDDPTINYLLVAMAGANPFGFTRNNVYTFAADGTYTVDGANDYSIAFSLPVAGKSGTWDTEVYSSVLALFPSKDVRDPHWINDITASTLNLAITITIPGLGDVPMNLLLEKK
;
A
#
# COMPACT_ATOMS: atom_id res chain seq x y z
N MET A 1 73.50 -18.81 1.22
CA MET A 1 72.10 -18.31 1.32
C MET A 1 71.21 -19.16 0.42
N LYS A 2 70.30 -20.02 0.94
CA LYS A 2 69.21 -20.67 0.15
C LYS A 2 68.26 -21.60 0.96
N ARG A 3 67.93 -21.29 2.21
CA ARG A 3 67.07 -22.20 3.03
C ARG A 3 65.88 -21.57 3.77
N ASN A 4 65.67 -20.25 3.70
CA ASN A 4 64.63 -19.60 4.51
C ASN A 4 63.36 -19.18 3.75
N SER A 5 63.28 -19.36 2.42
CA SER A 5 62.10 -18.92 1.65
C SER A 5 60.93 -19.91 1.59
N LYS A 6 61.14 -21.19 1.95
CA LYS A 6 60.10 -22.23 1.88
C LYS A 6 59.13 -22.20 3.07
N ALA A 7 59.57 -21.73 4.23
CA ALA A 7 58.74 -21.66 5.43
C ALA A 7 57.63 -20.60 5.31
N HIS A 8 57.95 -19.44 4.73
CA HIS A 8 56.97 -18.34 4.56
C HIS A 8 55.90 -18.63 3.50
N PHE A 9 56.19 -19.48 2.51
CA PHE A 9 55.21 -19.88 1.50
C PHE A 9 54.12 -20.79 2.07
N VAL A 10 54.45 -21.66 3.02
CA VAL A 10 53.49 -22.58 3.65
C VAL A 10 52.55 -21.83 4.61
N THR A 11 53.07 -20.84 5.35
CA THR A 11 52.23 -20.02 6.25
C THR A 11 51.23 -19.15 5.49
N LEU A 12 51.62 -18.60 4.33
CA LEU A 12 50.74 -17.78 3.50
C LEU A 12 49.61 -18.60 2.84
N LEU A 13 49.88 -19.87 2.50
CA LEU A 13 48.91 -20.78 1.90
C LEU A 13 47.87 -21.28 2.92
N ILE A 14 48.25 -21.43 4.20
CA ILE A 14 47.34 -21.83 5.27
C ILE A 14 46.41 -20.66 5.67
N ALA A 15 46.93 -19.43 5.70
CA ALA A 15 46.14 -18.24 6.01
C ALA A 15 45.01 -17.99 5.00
N SER A 16 45.20 -18.35 3.74
CA SER A 16 44.19 -18.16 2.68
C SER A 16 43.01 -19.13 2.79
N ILE A 17 43.16 -20.28 3.45
CA ILE A 17 42.08 -21.26 3.68
C ILE A 17 41.11 -20.76 4.76
N PHE A 18 41.60 -19.99 5.74
CA PHE A 18 40.75 -19.42 6.80
C PHE A 18 39.85 -18.25 6.34
N PHE A 19 40.18 -17.58 5.24
CA PHE A 19 39.32 -16.54 4.66
C PHE A 19 38.11 -17.10 3.91
N ILE A 20 38.15 -18.36 3.45
CA ILE A 20 37.04 -18.98 2.70
C ILE A 20 35.98 -19.59 3.65
N ALA A 21 36.39 -19.95 4.88
CA ALA A 21 35.50 -20.52 5.89
C ALA A 21 34.68 -19.47 6.67
N SER A 22 35.02 -18.18 6.55
CA SER A 22 34.29 -17.09 7.23
C SER A 22 33.15 -16.50 6.40
N CYS A 23 32.96 -16.96 5.16
CA CYS A 23 31.69 -16.78 4.46
C CYS A 23 30.70 -17.83 5.01
N LYS A 24 30.15 -17.56 6.20
CA LYS A 24 28.84 -18.11 6.53
C LYS A 24 27.91 -17.57 5.45
N LYS A 25 27.56 -18.43 4.51
CA LYS A 25 26.46 -18.18 3.59
C LYS A 25 25.25 -18.03 4.48
N ASP A 26 24.81 -16.80 4.72
CA ASP A 26 23.56 -16.55 5.41
C ASP A 26 22.51 -17.41 4.72
N GLU A 27 21.90 -18.31 5.49
CA GLU A 27 20.78 -19.10 4.99
C GLU A 27 19.77 -18.10 4.44
N ALA A 28 19.37 -18.28 3.18
CA ALA A 28 18.31 -17.48 2.60
C ALA A 28 17.13 -17.47 3.59
N PRO A 29 16.46 -16.32 3.78
CA PRO A 29 15.36 -16.23 4.74
C PRO A 29 14.41 -17.40 4.53
N LYS A 30 14.02 -18.07 5.62
CA LYS A 30 13.23 -19.32 5.62
C LYS A 30 11.86 -19.18 4.93
N THR A 31 11.46 -17.94 4.63
CA THR A 31 10.21 -17.59 3.98
C THR A 31 10.51 -16.58 2.87
N ASP A 32 9.99 -16.83 1.67
CA ASP A 32 10.03 -15.86 0.57
C ASP A 32 9.34 -14.55 1.00
N LEU A 33 9.92 -13.41 0.65
CA LEU A 33 9.39 -12.08 0.98
C LEU A 33 7.96 -11.90 0.44
N ALA A 34 7.67 -12.47 -0.72
CA ALA A 34 6.32 -12.45 -1.29
C ALA A 34 5.32 -13.20 -0.41
N ALA A 35 5.70 -14.36 0.12
CA ALA A 35 4.86 -15.13 1.04
C ALA A 35 4.65 -14.40 2.37
N ALA A 36 5.70 -13.79 2.94
CA ALA A 36 5.60 -13.00 4.17
C ALA A 36 4.68 -11.77 4.00
N LYS A 37 4.79 -11.05 2.88
CA LYS A 37 3.91 -9.91 2.59
C LYS A 37 2.46 -10.35 2.36
N ARG A 38 2.24 -11.48 1.69
CA ARG A 38 0.89 -12.06 1.51
C ARG A 38 0.27 -12.40 2.86
N GLU A 39 1.05 -12.95 3.79
CA GLU A 39 0.62 -13.19 5.17
C GLU A 39 0.24 -11.90 5.88
N TRP A 40 1.04 -10.83 5.75
CA TRP A 40 0.72 -9.53 6.34
C TRP A 40 -0.59 -8.96 5.79
N VAL A 41 -0.80 -8.99 4.47
CA VAL A 41 -2.04 -8.54 3.82
C VAL A 41 -3.24 -9.35 4.29
N THR A 42 -3.08 -10.66 4.49
CA THR A 42 -4.19 -11.55 4.88
C THR A 42 -4.79 -11.16 6.23
N GLY A 43 -6.11 -11.02 6.32
CA GLY A 43 -6.83 -10.70 7.55
C GLY A 43 -7.91 -9.63 7.34
N SER A 44 -8.47 -9.15 8.45
CA SER A 44 -9.48 -8.09 8.46
C SER A 44 -8.84 -6.74 8.80
N TRP A 45 -9.25 -5.72 8.07
CA TRP A 45 -8.68 -4.38 8.09
C TRP A 45 -9.78 -3.34 8.16
N LYS A 46 -9.84 -2.57 9.24
CA LYS A 46 -10.74 -1.44 9.37
C LYS A 46 -10.15 -0.23 8.64
N GLN A 47 -10.98 0.48 7.88
CA GLN A 47 -10.60 1.78 7.35
C GLN A 47 -10.39 2.76 8.52
N LYS A 48 -9.18 3.28 8.61
CA LYS A 48 -8.84 4.37 9.54
C LYS A 48 -9.16 5.71 8.89
N ASP A 49 -8.68 5.91 7.67
CA ASP A 49 -8.79 7.19 6.96
C ASP A 49 -8.64 6.98 5.45
N ILE A 50 -9.01 8.01 4.69
CA ILE A 50 -8.61 8.17 3.29
C ILE A 50 -8.08 9.59 3.10
N GLN A 51 -6.86 9.69 2.61
CA GLN A 51 -6.11 10.95 2.56
C GLN A 51 -5.74 11.32 1.14
N LEU A 52 -5.55 12.62 0.91
CA LEU A 52 -5.01 13.12 -0.34
C LEU A 52 -3.58 12.59 -0.55
N GLY A 53 -3.32 11.94 -1.69
CA GLY A 53 -2.02 11.34 -1.98
C GLY A 53 -0.96 12.35 -2.40
N VAL A 54 -1.37 13.50 -2.95
CA VAL A 54 -0.46 14.54 -3.47
C VAL A 54 -0.95 15.93 -3.11
N SER A 55 -0.02 16.83 -2.81
CA SER A 55 -0.36 18.24 -2.60
C SER A 55 -0.83 18.88 -3.91
N THR A 56 -1.91 19.63 -3.84
CA THR A 56 -2.49 20.34 -4.99
C THR A 56 -3.12 21.65 -4.53
N SER A 57 -3.88 22.29 -5.40
CA SER A 57 -4.66 23.46 -5.05
C SER A 57 -5.91 23.56 -5.90
N VAL A 58 -6.99 24.06 -5.32
CA VAL A 58 -8.22 24.36 -6.04
C VAL A 58 -8.47 25.86 -6.05
N LYS A 59 -9.13 26.36 -7.09
CA LYS A 59 -9.49 27.78 -7.20
C LYS A 59 -10.97 27.94 -6.86
N VAL A 60 -11.27 28.70 -5.81
CA VAL A 60 -12.63 29.00 -5.36
C VAL A 60 -12.79 30.51 -5.29
N GLY A 61 -13.75 31.06 -6.05
CA GLY A 61 -14.04 32.50 -6.05
C GLY A 61 -12.84 33.38 -6.42
N GLY A 62 -11.90 32.89 -7.24
CA GLY A 62 -10.68 33.61 -7.58
C GLY A 62 -9.48 33.31 -6.67
N THR A 63 -9.72 32.80 -5.46
CA THR A 63 -8.69 32.47 -4.47
C THR A 63 -8.17 31.04 -4.67
N LYS A 64 -6.84 30.87 -4.63
CA LYS A 64 -6.19 29.56 -4.69
C LYS A 64 -6.07 28.98 -3.28
N ILE A 65 -6.77 27.89 -3.01
CA ILE A 65 -6.75 27.18 -1.73
C ILE A 65 -5.77 26.01 -1.85
N PRO A 66 -4.70 25.96 -1.04
CA PRO A 66 -3.79 24.82 -1.02
C PRO A 66 -4.44 23.61 -0.36
N LEU A 67 -4.26 22.43 -0.96
CA LEU A 67 -4.62 21.13 -0.40
C LEU A 67 -3.34 20.33 -0.24
N LEU A 68 -3.08 19.80 0.96
CA LEU A 68 -1.81 19.16 1.27
C LEU A 68 -1.95 17.63 1.18
N ALA A 69 -0.91 16.96 0.69
CA ALA A 69 -0.80 15.52 0.82
C ALA A 69 -0.94 15.12 2.30
N GLY A 70 -1.66 14.03 2.56
CA GLY A 70 -1.98 13.56 3.90
C GLY A 70 -3.21 14.22 4.54
N SER A 71 -3.79 15.27 3.95
CA SER A 71 -5.07 15.80 4.45
C SER A 71 -6.18 14.75 4.31
N SER A 72 -6.94 14.55 5.38
CA SER A 72 -8.04 13.58 5.43
C SER A 72 -9.24 14.03 4.59
N MET A 73 -9.73 13.16 3.73
CA MET A 73 -10.99 13.39 3.00
C MET A 73 -12.22 13.23 3.90
N LEU A 74 -12.06 12.64 5.08
CA LEU A 74 -13.12 12.44 6.07
C LEU A 74 -13.20 13.60 7.06
N ASP A 75 -12.05 14.08 7.53
CA ASP A 75 -11.96 14.90 8.74
C ASP A 75 -11.24 16.25 8.54
N ASP A 76 -10.57 16.50 7.41
CA ASP A 76 -9.95 17.81 7.15
C ASP A 76 -11.06 18.87 6.94
N PRO A 77 -11.11 19.94 7.74
CA PRO A 77 -12.19 20.92 7.68
C PRO A 77 -12.22 21.70 6.36
N THR A 78 -11.06 21.94 5.74
CA THR A 78 -10.95 22.66 4.47
C THR A 78 -11.48 21.79 3.34
N ILE A 79 -11.05 20.53 3.28
CA ILE A 79 -11.54 19.57 2.28
C ILE A 79 -13.03 19.33 2.47
N ASN A 80 -13.48 19.10 3.71
CA ASN A 80 -14.89 18.87 4.01
C ASN A 80 -15.76 20.06 3.58
N TYR A 81 -15.34 21.29 3.87
CA TYR A 81 -16.03 22.50 3.39
C TYR A 81 -16.15 22.51 1.86
N LEU A 82 -15.07 22.22 1.14
CA LEU A 82 -15.07 22.19 -0.33
C LEU A 82 -16.00 21.11 -0.89
N LEU A 83 -15.94 19.90 -0.33
CA LEU A 83 -16.77 18.78 -0.75
C LEU A 83 -18.25 19.05 -0.49
N VAL A 84 -18.61 19.58 0.68
CA VAL A 84 -19.99 19.97 1.02
C VAL A 84 -20.47 21.10 0.10
N ALA A 85 -19.63 22.08 -0.20
CA ALA A 85 -19.98 23.16 -1.13
C ALA A 85 -20.26 22.64 -2.56
N MET A 86 -19.56 21.60 -3.00
CA MET A 86 -19.75 21.02 -4.34
C MET A 86 -20.88 19.99 -4.41
N ALA A 87 -21.01 19.11 -3.40
CA ALA A 87 -21.87 17.93 -3.45
C ALA A 87 -23.03 17.98 -2.43
N GLY A 88 -23.15 19.04 -1.63
CA GLY A 88 -24.16 19.19 -0.57
C GLY A 88 -23.87 18.40 0.71
N ALA A 89 -22.95 17.44 0.67
CA ALA A 89 -22.49 16.63 1.80
C ALA A 89 -21.05 16.13 1.56
N ASN A 90 -20.40 15.57 2.59
CA ASN A 90 -19.11 14.91 2.40
C ASN A 90 -19.32 13.51 1.80
N PRO A 91 -18.89 13.28 0.55
CA PRO A 91 -19.07 12.01 -0.14
C PRO A 91 -18.17 10.90 0.40
N PHE A 92 -17.14 11.18 1.21
CA PHE A 92 -16.32 10.12 1.80
C PHE A 92 -16.90 9.62 3.13
N GLY A 93 -17.81 10.37 3.75
CA GLY A 93 -18.31 10.10 5.10
C GLY A 93 -18.91 8.69 5.28
N PHE A 94 -19.49 8.13 4.21
CA PHE A 94 -20.08 6.79 4.24
C PHE A 94 -19.02 5.66 4.35
N THR A 95 -17.77 5.91 3.93
CA THR A 95 -16.69 4.91 3.92
C THR A 95 -16.03 4.70 5.29
N ARG A 96 -16.27 5.58 6.27
CA ARG A 96 -15.61 5.59 7.59
C ARG A 96 -15.66 4.23 8.31
N ASN A 97 -16.70 3.44 8.02
CA ASN A 97 -16.90 2.15 8.67
C ASN A 97 -16.49 0.94 7.85
N ASN A 98 -15.87 1.12 6.69
CA ASN A 98 -15.51 0.02 5.82
C ASN A 98 -14.50 -0.91 6.48
N VAL A 99 -14.72 -2.22 6.31
CA VAL A 99 -13.83 -3.29 6.74
C VAL A 99 -13.47 -4.13 5.52
N TYR A 100 -12.19 -4.21 5.21
CA TYR A 100 -11.64 -4.99 4.12
C TYR A 100 -11.12 -6.31 4.69
N THR A 101 -11.59 -7.43 4.17
CA THR A 101 -11.11 -8.75 4.54
C THR A 101 -10.42 -9.36 3.34
N PHE A 102 -9.13 -9.69 3.48
CA PHE A 102 -8.35 -10.42 2.49
C PHE A 102 -8.08 -11.83 3.02
N ALA A 103 -8.77 -12.84 2.48
CA ALA A 103 -8.64 -14.22 2.91
C ALA A 103 -7.42 -14.89 2.28
N ALA A 104 -6.85 -15.89 2.98
CA ALA A 104 -5.64 -16.59 2.55
C ALA A 104 -5.82 -17.36 1.22
N ASP A 105 -7.06 -17.74 0.90
CA ASP A 105 -7.44 -18.40 -0.35
C ASP A 105 -7.47 -17.46 -1.57
N GLY A 106 -7.16 -16.17 -1.37
CA GLY A 106 -7.15 -15.16 -2.43
C GLY A 106 -8.52 -14.53 -2.69
N THR A 107 -9.51 -14.71 -1.83
CA THR A 107 -10.79 -13.98 -1.90
C THR A 107 -10.75 -12.72 -1.03
N TYR A 108 -11.50 -11.68 -1.41
CA TYR A 108 -11.71 -10.51 -0.56
C TYR A 108 -13.18 -10.12 -0.45
N THR A 109 -13.50 -9.45 0.64
CA THR A 109 -14.79 -8.79 0.87
C THR A 109 -14.57 -7.42 1.49
N VAL A 110 -15.46 -6.47 1.20
CA VAL A 110 -15.51 -5.16 1.81
C VAL A 110 -16.89 -4.99 2.45
N ASP A 111 -16.93 -5.00 3.78
CA ASP A 111 -18.13 -4.77 4.58
C ASP A 111 -18.25 -3.28 4.93
N GLY A 112 -19.36 -2.66 4.53
CA GLY A 112 -19.62 -1.23 4.73
C GLY A 112 -20.30 -0.60 3.53
N ALA A 113 -20.46 0.73 3.58
CA ALA A 113 -20.89 1.49 2.42
C ALA A 113 -19.67 1.71 1.53
N ASN A 114 -19.54 0.86 0.53
CA ASN A 114 -18.60 0.99 -0.58
C ASN A 114 -19.34 1.02 -1.92
N ASP A 115 -20.68 1.01 -1.88
CA ASP A 115 -21.50 1.23 -3.05
C ASP A 115 -21.15 2.62 -3.58
N TYR A 116 -20.60 2.62 -4.79
CA TYR A 116 -20.22 3.80 -5.56
C TYR A 116 -21.26 4.89 -5.36
N SER A 117 -20.91 5.92 -4.58
CA SER A 117 -21.67 7.16 -4.62
C SER A 117 -21.64 7.59 -6.08
N ILE A 118 -22.80 7.74 -6.72
CA ILE A 118 -22.89 8.05 -8.15
C ILE A 118 -22.12 9.34 -8.54
N ALA A 119 -21.77 10.15 -7.55
CA ALA A 119 -20.98 11.36 -7.70
C ALA A 119 -19.46 11.13 -7.50
N PHE A 120 -18.97 9.96 -7.13
CA PHE A 120 -17.55 9.68 -6.86
C PHE A 120 -17.27 8.20 -7.15
N SER A 121 -16.49 7.90 -8.21
CA SER A 121 -16.05 6.52 -8.40
C SER A 121 -14.87 6.25 -7.46
N LEU A 122 -15.18 5.76 -6.26
CA LEU A 122 -14.24 5.03 -5.42
C LEU A 122 -13.59 3.87 -6.23
N PRO A 123 -12.49 3.26 -5.77
CA PRO A 123 -11.81 2.23 -6.55
C PRO A 123 -12.79 1.13 -7.04
N VAL A 124 -12.51 0.57 -8.22
CA VAL A 124 -13.42 -0.35 -8.93
C VAL A 124 -13.57 -1.71 -8.20
N ALA A 125 -12.85 -1.90 -7.09
CA ALA A 125 -12.88 -3.05 -6.18
C ALA A 125 -14.28 -3.63 -5.83
N GLY A 126 -15.34 -2.83 -5.72
CA GLY A 126 -16.66 -3.32 -5.31
C GLY A 126 -16.67 -3.99 -3.93
N LYS A 127 -17.71 -4.80 -3.66
CA LYS A 127 -17.93 -5.48 -2.36
C LYS A 127 -17.17 -6.78 -2.17
N SER A 128 -16.78 -7.45 -3.24
CA SER A 128 -16.12 -8.74 -3.15
C SER A 128 -15.46 -9.12 -4.47
N GLY A 129 -14.48 -10.01 -4.40
CA GLY A 129 -13.81 -10.56 -5.56
C GLY A 129 -12.65 -11.43 -5.15
N THR A 130 -11.64 -11.52 -6.03
CA THR A 130 -10.36 -12.15 -5.71
C THR A 130 -9.25 -11.11 -5.65
N TRP A 131 -8.21 -11.37 -4.86
CA TRP A 131 -7.04 -10.50 -4.75
C TRP A 131 -5.77 -11.30 -4.93
N ASP A 132 -4.73 -10.60 -5.40
CA ASP A 132 -3.38 -11.13 -5.44
C ASP A 132 -2.35 -10.02 -5.17
N THR A 133 -1.12 -10.42 -4.89
CA THR A 133 0.01 -9.48 -4.84
C THR A 133 0.82 -9.57 -6.12
N GLU A 134 1.08 -8.45 -6.76
CA GLU A 134 1.85 -8.35 -7.99
C GLU A 134 3.12 -7.50 -7.78
N VAL A 135 4.01 -7.50 -8.78
CA VAL A 135 5.22 -6.65 -8.84
C VAL A 135 6.05 -6.74 -7.56
N TYR A 136 6.62 -7.93 -7.30
CA TYR A 136 7.40 -8.22 -6.08
C TYR A 136 6.63 -7.94 -4.77
N SER A 137 5.32 -8.20 -4.82
CA SER A 137 4.35 -7.95 -3.73
C SER A 137 4.35 -6.48 -3.27
N SER A 138 4.48 -5.56 -4.21
CA SER A 138 4.35 -4.11 -3.98
C SER A 138 3.01 -3.57 -4.47
N VAL A 139 2.24 -4.37 -5.21
CA VAL A 139 0.89 -4.05 -5.64
C VAL A 139 -0.08 -5.06 -5.05
N LEU A 140 -1.13 -4.58 -4.38
CA LEU A 140 -2.31 -5.35 -4.03
C LEU A 140 -3.32 -5.17 -5.17
N ALA A 141 -3.49 -6.19 -6.01
CA ALA A 141 -4.43 -6.14 -7.13
C ALA A 141 -5.75 -6.77 -6.71
N LEU A 142 -6.84 -6.02 -6.86
CA LEU A 142 -8.20 -6.51 -6.62
C LEU A 142 -8.88 -6.80 -7.96
N PHE A 143 -9.62 -7.91 -7.99
CA PHE A 143 -10.35 -8.41 -9.16
C PHE A 143 -11.82 -8.63 -8.77
N PRO A 144 -12.67 -7.60 -8.91
CA PRO A 144 -14.11 -7.70 -8.61
C PRO A 144 -14.83 -8.66 -9.55
N SER A 145 -14.30 -8.80 -10.76
CA SER A 145 -14.69 -9.79 -11.75
C SER A 145 -13.45 -10.16 -12.58
N LYS A 146 -13.55 -11.23 -13.37
CA LYS A 146 -12.40 -11.77 -14.11
C LYS A 146 -11.73 -10.76 -15.05
N ASP A 147 -12.50 -9.83 -15.61
CA ASP A 147 -12.05 -8.88 -16.62
C ASP A 147 -11.79 -7.47 -16.06
N VAL A 148 -11.99 -7.28 -14.76
CA VAL A 148 -11.79 -5.99 -14.08
C VAL A 148 -10.63 -6.11 -13.11
N ARG A 149 -9.65 -5.22 -13.24
CA ARG A 149 -8.47 -5.17 -12.39
C ARG A 149 -8.33 -3.79 -11.77
N ASP A 150 -8.23 -3.74 -10.45
CA ASP A 150 -8.09 -2.53 -9.65
C ASP A 150 -6.80 -2.59 -8.81
N PRO A 151 -5.68 -2.08 -9.32
CA PRO A 151 -4.38 -2.17 -8.67
C PRO A 151 -4.18 -1.08 -7.61
N HIS A 152 -3.81 -1.48 -6.39
CA HIS A 152 -3.49 -0.56 -5.31
C HIS A 152 -2.01 -0.73 -4.92
N TRP A 153 -1.24 0.35 -4.92
CA TRP A 153 0.17 0.28 -4.54
C TRP A 153 0.30 0.22 -3.03
N ILE A 154 1.10 -0.71 -2.51
CA ILE A 154 1.40 -0.78 -1.08
C ILE A 154 2.49 0.24 -0.77
N ASN A 155 2.10 1.39 -0.23
CA ASN A 155 3.05 2.41 0.24
C ASN A 155 3.81 1.92 1.47
N ASP A 156 3.10 1.27 2.38
CA ASP A 156 3.65 0.69 3.62
C ASP A 156 2.76 -0.45 4.11
N ILE A 157 3.36 -1.47 4.71
CA ILE A 157 2.64 -2.57 5.36
C ILE A 157 3.42 -3.08 6.57
N THR A 158 2.70 -3.23 7.68
CA THR A 158 3.18 -3.87 8.90
C THR A 158 2.19 -4.96 9.34
N ALA A 159 2.43 -5.59 10.49
CA ALA A 159 1.49 -6.53 11.07
C ALA A 159 0.14 -5.89 11.47
N SER A 160 0.10 -4.58 11.72
CA SER A 160 -1.09 -3.87 12.20
C SER A 160 -1.58 -2.73 11.31
N THR A 161 -0.79 -2.28 10.34
CA THR A 161 -1.13 -1.18 9.44
C THR A 161 -0.94 -1.56 7.98
N LEU A 162 -1.80 -1.02 7.11
CA LEU A 162 -1.70 -1.17 5.68
C LEU A 162 -2.05 0.18 5.03
N ASN A 163 -1.11 0.75 4.28
CA ASN A 163 -1.27 2.00 3.56
C ASN A 163 -1.25 1.71 2.05
N LEU A 164 -2.39 1.93 1.41
CA LEU A 164 -2.58 1.68 -0.01
C LEU A 164 -2.71 2.99 -0.76
N ALA A 165 -1.88 3.22 -1.76
CA ALA A 165 -2.11 4.24 -2.76
C ALA A 165 -3.18 3.74 -3.76
N ILE A 166 -4.27 4.50 -3.86
CA ILE A 166 -5.42 4.25 -4.70
C ILE A 166 -5.71 5.46 -5.58
N THR A 167 -6.53 5.29 -6.61
CA THR A 167 -7.01 6.38 -7.46
C THR A 167 -8.53 6.47 -7.36
N ILE A 168 -9.04 7.69 -7.19
CA ILE A 168 -10.48 7.97 -7.12
C ILE A 168 -10.80 9.05 -8.14
N THR A 169 -11.81 8.81 -8.96
CA THR A 169 -12.28 9.84 -9.89
C THR A 169 -13.32 10.72 -9.20
N ILE A 170 -13.00 12.01 -9.12
CA ILE A 170 -13.85 13.06 -8.55
C ILE A 170 -14.42 13.90 -9.71
N PRO A 171 -15.75 14.04 -9.87
CA PRO A 171 -16.33 14.89 -10.90
C PRO A 171 -15.80 16.32 -10.82
N GLY A 172 -15.41 16.86 -11.98
CA GLY A 172 -14.82 18.20 -12.10
C GLY A 172 -13.34 18.29 -11.70
N LEU A 173 -12.76 17.27 -11.04
CA LEU A 173 -11.35 17.22 -10.65
C LEU A 173 -10.56 16.12 -11.37
N GLY A 174 -11.26 15.09 -11.88
CA GLY A 174 -10.65 13.95 -12.57
C GLY A 174 -10.12 12.90 -11.60
N ASP A 175 -9.12 12.15 -12.05
CA ASP A 175 -8.47 11.12 -11.25
C ASP A 175 -7.55 11.74 -10.20
N VAL A 176 -7.80 11.41 -8.94
CA VAL A 176 -7.05 11.94 -7.79
C VAL A 176 -6.38 10.79 -7.06
N PRO A 177 -5.05 10.84 -6.90
CA PRO A 177 -4.33 9.86 -6.09
C PRO A 177 -4.65 10.09 -4.61
N MET A 178 -4.96 9.01 -3.91
CA MET A 178 -5.32 9.00 -2.50
C MET A 178 -4.54 7.90 -1.76
N ASN A 179 -4.43 8.02 -0.45
CA ASN A 179 -3.93 6.98 0.42
C ASN A 179 -5.09 6.43 1.26
N LEU A 180 -5.41 5.16 1.09
CA LEU A 180 -6.32 4.41 1.94
C LEU A 180 -5.53 3.84 3.12
N LEU A 181 -5.83 4.33 4.31
CA LEU A 181 -5.17 3.91 5.54
C LEU A 181 -6.04 2.89 6.26
N LEU A 182 -5.46 1.72 6.48
CA LEU A 182 -6.12 0.59 7.09
C LEU A 182 -5.39 0.13 8.36
N GLU A 183 -6.15 -0.26 9.37
CA GLU A 183 -5.65 -0.85 10.62
C GLU A 183 -6.24 -2.24 10.82
N LYS A 184 -5.43 -3.17 11.31
CA LYS A 184 -5.86 -4.54 11.56
C LYS A 184 -6.97 -4.55 12.63
N LYS A 185 -8.03 -5.31 12.36
CA LYS A 185 -9.17 -5.50 13.27
C LYS A 185 -8.92 -6.65 14.25
#